data_AF-A0AAU8MD31-F1
#
_entry.id   AF-A0AAU8MD31-F1
#
_cell.length_a   1.000
_cell.length_b   1.000
_cell.length_c   1.000
_cell.angle_alpha   90.00
_cell.angle_beta   90.00
_cell.angle_gamma   90.00
#
_symmetry.space_group_name_H-M   'P 1'
#
loop_
_entity.id
_entity.type
_entity.pdbx_description
1 polymer ?
#
loop_
_entity_poly.entity_id
_entity_poly.type
_entity_poly.pdbx_seq_one_letter_code
_entity_poly.pdbx_strand_id
1 'polypeptide(L)'
;MSTIPGTSGAHPIYSSTAIPRNMSGSPTPSHRIGGETLTSIHQLSVSQREQFLNTHDPMRKLRINNDTPLYRTTEKRFVQEGKLAGNPKSIARVNLHEELQLNPLASILGDLPHEASAYFPKSARAADLKDPSLNVMAGSRAQNAIRGYAHDDHVAVKMRLGDFLEKGGKVYADTSSVITGGEEASPLIVTLPKGQKVPVEIIPTHNDKSNNGRG
;
A
#
# COMPACT_ATOMS: atom_id res chain seq x y z
N MET A 1 -65.67 23.06 -6.58
CA MET A 1 -66.99 22.41 -6.40
C MET A 1 -66.86 21.04 -7.04
N SER A 2 -66.45 20.00 -6.31
CA SER A 2 -67.27 19.20 -5.38
C SER A 2 -68.09 18.11 -6.12
N THR A 3 -67.54 16.89 -6.03
CA THR A 3 -68.18 15.61 -5.65
C THR A 3 -69.16 14.85 -6.57
N ILE A 4 -68.99 13.53 -6.44
CA ILE A 4 -69.60 12.32 -7.04
C ILE A 4 -71.06 12.08 -6.58
N PRO A 5 -71.82 11.22 -7.30
CA PRO A 5 -72.43 10.01 -6.68
C PRO A 5 -72.26 8.76 -7.59
N GLY A 6 -72.01 7.50 -7.18
CA GLY A 6 -72.70 6.59 -6.23
C GLY A 6 -73.98 6.00 -6.87
N THR A 7 -74.33 4.71 -7.00
CA THR A 7 -73.92 3.41 -6.42
C THR A 7 -74.71 2.24 -7.11
N SER A 8 -74.17 1.02 -7.05
CA SER A 8 -74.82 -0.32 -6.93
C SER A 8 -75.50 -1.08 -8.10
N GLY A 9 -75.04 -2.33 -8.29
CA GLY A 9 -75.73 -3.44 -8.97
C GLY A 9 -74.91 -4.75 -8.85
N ALA A 10 -75.54 -5.87 -8.48
CA ALA A 10 -74.91 -7.04 -7.87
C ALA A 10 -75.04 -8.38 -8.67
N HIS A 11 -74.02 -9.26 -8.56
CA HIS A 11 -74.00 -10.75 -8.66
C HIS A 11 -74.14 -11.48 -10.04
N PRO A 12 -73.71 -12.78 -10.22
CA PRO A 12 -72.61 -13.56 -9.60
C PRO A 12 -71.83 -14.55 -10.56
N ILE A 13 -70.85 -15.29 -9.99
CA ILE A 13 -70.28 -16.63 -10.35
C ILE A 13 -69.15 -16.71 -11.41
N TYR A 14 -67.92 -17.02 -10.94
CA TYR A 14 -67.32 -18.35 -11.09
C TYR A 14 -66.25 -18.57 -10.00
N SER A 15 -66.48 -19.59 -9.16
CA SER A 15 -65.48 -20.15 -8.26
C SER A 15 -64.46 -20.95 -9.07
N SER A 16 -63.17 -20.79 -8.76
CA SER A 16 -62.18 -21.84 -8.96
C SER A 16 -61.18 -21.80 -7.81
N THR A 17 -61.21 -22.90 -7.07
CA THR A 17 -60.37 -23.25 -5.93
C THR A 17 -58.89 -23.36 -6.30
N ALA A 18 -58.07 -22.68 -5.49
CA ALA A 18 -56.77 -23.06 -4.93
C ALA A 18 -55.71 -23.74 -5.83
N ILE A 19 -54.56 -23.07 -6.01
CA ILE A 19 -53.22 -23.60 -5.68
C ILE A 19 -52.34 -22.42 -5.19
N PRO A 20 -51.88 -22.35 -3.93
CA PRO A 20 -50.78 -21.47 -3.58
C PRO A 20 -49.49 -22.08 -4.14
N ARG A 21 -48.91 -21.46 -5.18
CA ARG A 21 -47.51 -21.75 -5.52
C ARG A 21 -46.65 -21.15 -4.42
N ASN A 22 -46.12 -22.03 -3.56
CA ASN A 22 -44.90 -21.79 -2.81
C ASN A 22 -43.80 -21.39 -3.82
N MET A 23 -43.63 -20.10 -4.04
CA MET A 23 -42.39 -19.54 -4.56
C MET A 23 -41.43 -19.44 -3.37
N SER A 24 -40.80 -20.57 -3.05
CA SER A 24 -39.54 -20.56 -2.28
C SER A 24 -38.45 -20.02 -3.19
N GLY A 25 -38.50 -18.71 -3.46
CA GLY A 25 -37.33 -17.97 -3.91
C GLY A 25 -36.50 -17.72 -2.67
N SER A 26 -35.45 -18.53 -2.44
CA SER A 26 -34.36 -18.08 -1.57
C SER A 26 -33.94 -16.71 -2.09
N PRO A 27 -33.94 -15.64 -1.26
CA PRO A 27 -33.29 -14.43 -1.68
C PRO A 27 -31.82 -14.81 -1.85
N THR A 28 -31.32 -14.75 -3.07
CA THR A 28 -29.87 -14.61 -3.25
C THR A 28 -29.48 -13.44 -2.34
N PRO A 29 -28.54 -13.62 -1.40
CA PRO A 29 -28.10 -12.51 -0.59
C PRO A 29 -27.57 -11.48 -1.56
N SER A 30 -28.26 -10.35 -1.69
CA SER A 30 -27.64 -9.17 -2.25
C SER A 30 -26.53 -8.84 -1.26
N HIS A 31 -25.31 -9.33 -1.50
CA HIS A 31 -24.11 -8.92 -0.80
C HIS A 31 -23.85 -7.46 -1.18
N ARG A 32 -24.67 -6.58 -0.61
CA ARG A 32 -24.43 -5.15 -0.67
C ARG A 32 -23.12 -4.92 0.05
N ILE A 33 -22.15 -4.39 -0.70
CA ILE A 33 -20.96 -3.75 -0.15
C ILE A 33 -21.48 -2.68 0.84
N GLY A 34 -21.26 -2.92 2.13
CA GLY A 34 -21.81 -2.12 3.22
C GLY A 34 -22.07 -2.88 4.54
N GLY A 35 -22.14 -4.21 4.52
CA GLY A 35 -22.38 -5.02 5.74
C GLY A 35 -21.12 -5.58 6.41
N GLU A 36 -20.16 -6.09 5.63
CA GLU A 36 -18.91 -6.69 6.12
C GLU A 36 -17.77 -6.31 5.18
N THR A 37 -17.19 -5.12 5.36
CA THR A 37 -15.97 -4.75 4.64
C THR A 37 -14.78 -5.38 5.34
N LEU A 38 -14.03 -6.23 4.63
CA LEU A 38 -12.81 -6.82 5.15
C LEU A 38 -11.79 -5.71 5.44
N THR A 39 -11.04 -5.86 6.53
CA THR A 39 -10.02 -4.90 6.99
C THR A 39 -8.62 -5.50 7.00
N SER A 40 -8.49 -6.81 6.85
CA SER A 40 -7.20 -7.51 6.82
C SER A 40 -7.15 -8.53 5.68
N ILE A 41 -5.97 -8.66 5.06
CA ILE A 41 -5.71 -9.69 4.04
C ILE A 41 -5.93 -11.11 4.59
N HIS A 42 -5.91 -11.29 5.91
CA HIS A 42 -6.13 -12.58 6.54
C HIS A 42 -7.58 -13.06 6.47
N GLN A 43 -8.51 -12.14 6.20
CA GLN A 43 -9.93 -12.44 6.00
C GLN A 43 -10.25 -12.81 4.54
N LEU A 44 -9.34 -12.53 3.61
CA LEU A 44 -9.43 -13.03 2.24
C LEU A 44 -9.12 -14.53 2.18
N SER A 45 -9.70 -15.21 1.19
CA SER A 45 -9.27 -16.57 0.83
C SER A 45 -7.79 -16.58 0.45
N VAL A 46 -7.14 -17.74 0.52
CA VAL A 46 -5.70 -17.87 0.22
C VAL A 46 -5.37 -17.34 -1.18
N SER A 47 -6.17 -17.70 -2.19
CA SER A 47 -5.96 -17.23 -3.57
C SER A 47 -6.07 -15.71 -3.69
N GLN A 48 -7.10 -15.11 -3.07
CA GLN A 48 -7.32 -13.66 -3.13
C GLN A 48 -6.26 -12.89 -2.32
N ARG A 49 -5.81 -13.44 -1.18
CA ARG A 49 -4.68 -12.89 -0.43
C ARG A 49 -3.40 -12.85 -1.27
N GLU A 50 -3.08 -13.95 -1.96
CA GLU A 50 -1.91 -14.01 -2.83
C GLU A 50 -2.02 -13.03 -4.00
N GLN A 51 -3.19 -12.91 -4.62
CA GLN A 51 -3.45 -11.90 -5.66
C GLN A 51 -3.25 -10.47 -5.14
N PHE A 52 -3.80 -10.16 -3.97
CA PHE A 52 -3.64 -8.85 -3.33
C PHE A 52 -2.18 -8.54 -3.05
N LEU A 53 -1.45 -9.47 -2.42
CA LEU A 53 -0.04 -9.29 -2.09
C LEU A 53 0.83 -9.17 -3.36
N ASN A 54 0.58 -9.95 -4.41
CA ASN A 54 1.33 -9.83 -5.67
C ASN A 54 1.16 -8.45 -6.32
N THR A 55 0.04 -7.78 -6.05
CA THR A 55 -0.27 -6.44 -6.59
C THR A 55 0.27 -5.31 -5.70
N HIS A 56 0.31 -5.51 -4.37
CA HIS A 56 0.48 -4.43 -3.41
C HIS A 56 1.66 -4.57 -2.44
N ASP A 57 2.17 -5.77 -2.18
CA ASP A 57 3.38 -5.98 -1.39
C ASP A 57 4.60 -5.53 -2.21
N PRO A 58 5.36 -4.50 -1.76
CA PRO A 58 6.54 -4.03 -2.48
C PRO A 58 7.58 -5.12 -2.72
N MET A 59 7.75 -6.07 -1.78
CA MET A 59 8.70 -7.16 -1.92
C MET A 59 8.39 -8.01 -3.15
N ARG A 60 7.11 -8.35 -3.32
CA ARG A 60 6.63 -9.18 -4.43
C ARG A 60 6.54 -8.39 -5.73
N LYS A 61 5.92 -7.21 -5.69
CA LYS A 61 5.67 -6.37 -6.87
C LYS A 61 6.97 -5.97 -7.56
N LEU A 62 7.97 -5.55 -6.79
CA LEU A 62 9.27 -5.09 -7.32
C LEU A 62 10.30 -6.20 -7.42
N ARG A 63 9.96 -7.42 -7.00
CA ARG A 63 10.87 -8.59 -6.95
C ARG A 63 12.17 -8.29 -6.19
N ILE A 64 12.07 -7.48 -5.14
CA ILE A 64 13.20 -7.13 -4.28
C ILE A 64 13.40 -8.20 -3.20
N ASN A 65 14.64 -8.32 -2.72
CA ASN A 65 15.10 -9.35 -1.81
C ASN A 65 16.21 -8.81 -0.90
N ASN A 66 16.75 -9.66 -0.02
CA ASN A 66 17.77 -9.27 0.96
C ASN A 66 18.99 -8.58 0.34
N ASP A 67 19.39 -8.93 -0.88
CA ASP A 67 20.58 -8.36 -1.52
C ASP A 67 20.26 -7.11 -2.36
N THR A 68 19.00 -6.66 -2.36
CA THR A 68 18.59 -5.46 -3.07
C THR A 68 19.27 -4.24 -2.47
N PRO A 69 19.98 -3.44 -3.30
CA PRO A 69 20.56 -2.19 -2.85
C PRO A 69 19.47 -1.12 -2.68
N LEU A 70 19.53 -0.43 -1.54
CA LEU A 70 18.68 0.69 -1.20
C LEU A 70 19.49 1.98 -1.22
N TYR A 71 18.91 3.05 -1.74
CA TYR A 71 19.58 4.32 -1.92
C TYR A 71 18.80 5.43 -1.24
N ARG A 72 19.48 6.35 -0.56
CA ARG A 72 18.85 7.60 -0.13
C ARG A 72 19.86 8.72 -0.05
N THR A 73 19.36 9.94 0.00
CA THR A 73 20.14 11.08 0.43
C THR A 73 19.82 11.39 1.90
N THR A 74 20.83 11.80 2.66
CA THR A 74 20.70 12.17 4.07
C THR A 74 21.75 13.21 4.44
N GLU A 75 21.50 14.00 5.48
CA GLU A 75 22.55 14.87 6.03
C GLU A 75 23.69 14.04 6.62
N LYS A 76 24.94 14.48 6.41
CA LYS A 76 26.18 13.84 6.88
C LYS A 76 26.15 13.55 8.38
N ARG A 77 25.61 14.47 9.19
CA ARG A 77 25.51 14.34 10.65
C ARG A 77 24.72 13.13 11.13
N PHE A 78 23.81 12.59 10.31
CA PHE A 78 23.04 11.41 10.67
C PHE A 78 23.79 10.11 10.42
N VAL A 79 24.81 10.11 9.56
CA VAL A 79 25.70 8.97 9.35
C VAL A 79 26.75 8.97 10.45
N GLN A 80 26.55 8.12 11.45
CA GLN A 80 27.45 7.99 12.60
C GLN A 80 28.18 6.66 12.50
N GLU A 81 29.51 6.70 12.48
CA GLU A 81 30.37 5.50 12.39
C GLU A 81 29.98 4.60 11.19
N GLY A 82 29.65 5.22 10.05
CA GLY A 82 29.23 4.52 8.84
C GLY A 82 27.87 3.82 8.95
N LYS A 83 26.99 4.25 9.87
CA LYS A 83 25.67 3.65 10.09
C LYS A 83 24.54 4.67 10.13
N LEU A 84 23.33 4.22 9.80
CA LEU A 84 22.09 4.99 9.90
C LEU A 84 21.06 4.31 10.79
N ALA A 85 20.33 5.11 11.57
CA ALA A 85 19.14 4.71 12.32
C ALA A 85 17.86 5.16 11.60
N GLY A 86 16.73 4.53 11.89
CA GLY A 86 15.43 4.98 11.38
C GLY A 86 15.00 6.34 11.95
N ASN A 87 14.27 7.13 11.16
CA ASN A 87 13.66 8.38 11.58
C ASN A 87 12.32 8.10 12.31
N PRO A 88 12.17 8.46 13.59
CA PRO A 88 10.93 8.26 14.34
C PRO A 88 9.82 9.25 13.97
N LYS A 89 10.12 10.34 13.24
CA LYS A 89 9.19 11.41 12.88
C LYS A 89 9.09 11.57 11.36
N SER A 90 8.92 10.44 10.66
CA SER A 90 8.76 10.45 9.20
C SER A 90 7.43 11.11 8.81
N ILE A 91 7.47 12.06 7.88
CA ILE A 91 6.28 12.72 7.32
C ILE A 91 5.68 11.96 6.13
N ALA A 92 6.29 10.84 5.75
CA ALA A 92 5.87 10.06 4.59
C ALA A 92 4.51 9.37 4.79
N ARG A 93 3.87 9.01 3.68
CA ARG A 93 2.68 8.14 3.68
C ARG A 93 3.03 6.78 3.11
N VAL A 94 2.42 5.75 3.69
CA VAL A 94 2.65 4.35 3.30
C VAL A 94 1.35 3.64 2.97
N ASN A 95 1.48 2.59 2.15
CA ASN A 95 0.43 1.60 1.92
C ASN A 95 0.68 0.36 2.80
N LEU A 96 -0.25 0.08 3.71
CA LEU A 96 -0.23 -1.08 4.58
C LEU A 96 -0.76 -2.30 3.80
N HIS A 97 0.13 -3.02 3.12
CA HIS A 97 -0.23 -4.12 2.21
C HIS A 97 -0.80 -5.38 2.91
N GLU A 98 -0.91 -5.36 4.25
CA GLU A 98 -1.60 -6.38 5.05
C GLU A 98 -2.98 -5.91 5.58
N GLU A 99 -3.30 -4.61 5.42
CA GLU A 99 -4.57 -4.00 5.82
C GLU A 99 -5.38 -3.55 4.59
N LEU A 100 -6.68 -3.84 4.62
CA LEU A 100 -7.59 -3.58 3.52
C LEU A 100 -8.39 -2.30 3.75
N GLN A 101 -8.58 -1.54 2.67
CA GLN A 101 -9.51 -0.44 2.56
C GLN A 101 -10.36 -0.66 1.31
N LEU A 102 -11.68 -0.48 1.42
CA LEU A 102 -12.59 -0.65 0.28
C LEU A 102 -12.18 0.26 -0.89
N ASN A 103 -12.10 -0.31 -2.09
CA ASN A 103 -11.99 0.44 -3.33
C ASN A 103 -13.33 1.18 -3.58
N PRO A 104 -13.36 2.53 -3.62
CA PRO A 104 -14.60 3.28 -3.83
C PRO A 104 -15.31 2.97 -5.16
N LEU A 105 -14.57 2.40 -6.12
CA LEU A 105 -15.10 2.01 -7.43
C LEU A 105 -15.52 0.54 -7.50
N ALA A 106 -15.28 -0.26 -6.46
CA ALA A 106 -15.56 -1.70 -6.45
C ALA A 106 -17.00 -2.02 -6.91
N SER A 107 -18.00 -1.32 -6.36
CA SER A 107 -19.39 -1.54 -6.72
C SER A 107 -19.72 -1.17 -8.17
N ILE A 108 -19.01 -0.20 -8.76
CA ILE A 108 -19.21 0.22 -10.15
C ILE A 108 -18.53 -0.76 -11.10
N LEU A 109 -17.40 -1.32 -10.69
CA LEU A 109 -16.62 -2.30 -11.46
C LEU A 109 -17.19 -3.73 -11.37
N GLY A 110 -18.14 -3.96 -10.45
CA GLY A 110 -18.76 -5.27 -10.25
C GLY A 110 -17.94 -6.21 -9.37
N ASP A 111 -16.95 -5.69 -8.63
CA ASP A 111 -16.12 -6.48 -7.72
C ASP A 111 -16.94 -7.00 -6.53
N LEU A 112 -16.66 -8.23 -6.11
CA LEU A 112 -17.34 -8.86 -4.97
C LEU A 112 -16.57 -8.57 -3.65
N PRO A 113 -17.26 -8.47 -2.50
CA PRO A 113 -16.63 -8.17 -1.21
C PRO A 113 -15.53 -9.15 -0.75
N HIS A 114 -15.44 -10.34 -1.34
CA HIS A 114 -14.45 -11.36 -1.00
C HIS A 114 -13.28 -11.42 -2.01
N GLU A 115 -13.28 -10.54 -3.02
CA GLU A 115 -12.25 -10.45 -4.04
C GLU A 115 -11.22 -9.37 -3.69
N ALA A 116 -9.97 -9.60 -4.05
CA ALA A 116 -8.88 -8.67 -3.84
C ALA A 116 -9.08 -7.34 -4.57
N SER A 117 -9.70 -7.36 -5.76
CA SER A 117 -9.98 -6.17 -6.58
C SER A 117 -10.95 -5.18 -5.91
N ALA A 118 -11.78 -5.66 -4.99
CA ALA A 118 -12.66 -4.82 -4.19
C ALA A 118 -11.92 -3.93 -3.17
N TYR A 119 -10.59 -4.08 -3.03
CA TYR A 119 -9.82 -3.40 -1.99
C TYR A 119 -8.53 -2.75 -2.52
N PHE A 120 -8.07 -1.74 -1.79
CA PHE A 120 -6.73 -1.20 -1.83
C PHE A 120 -6.03 -1.40 -0.48
N PRO A 121 -4.70 -1.30 -0.42
CA PRO A 121 -3.99 -1.18 0.84
C PRO A 121 -4.46 0.07 1.58
N LYS A 122 -4.71 -0.06 2.89
CA LYS A 122 -5.01 1.09 3.73
C LYS A 122 -3.81 2.03 3.79
N SER A 123 -4.06 3.34 3.64
CA SER A 123 -3.02 4.35 3.77
C SER A 123 -2.82 4.78 5.23
N ALA A 124 -1.56 4.94 5.66
CA ALA A 124 -1.19 5.47 6.98
C ALA A 124 0.00 6.43 6.90
N ARG A 125 0.26 7.18 7.96
CA ARG A 125 1.52 7.94 8.09
C ARG A 125 2.62 7.00 8.54
N ALA A 126 3.83 7.19 8.01
CA ALA A 126 5.00 6.41 8.43
C ALA A 126 5.35 6.65 9.91
N ALA A 127 5.01 7.81 10.48
CA ALA A 127 5.14 8.09 11.91
C ALA A 127 4.21 7.27 12.81
N ASP A 128 3.11 6.72 12.27
CA ASP A 128 2.17 5.89 13.02
C ASP A 128 2.57 4.40 13.00
N LEU A 129 3.63 4.04 12.25
CA LEU A 129 4.21 2.71 12.29
C LEU A 129 4.86 2.45 13.66
N LYS A 130 4.86 1.20 14.09
CA LYS A 130 5.46 0.76 15.36
C LYS A 130 6.93 1.16 15.48
N ASP A 131 7.66 1.10 14.37
CA ASP A 131 9.11 1.25 14.33
C ASP A 131 9.52 2.50 13.52
N PRO A 132 10.62 3.18 13.89
CA PRO A 132 11.23 4.22 13.07
C PRO A 132 11.52 3.73 11.65
N SER A 133 11.63 4.65 10.69
CA SER A 133 11.78 4.25 9.29
C SER A 133 12.70 5.15 8.48
N LEU A 134 13.18 4.64 7.34
CA LEU A 134 13.91 5.39 6.35
C LEU A 134 13.14 5.37 5.03
N ASN A 135 12.93 6.55 4.46
CA ASN A 135 12.62 6.68 3.04
C ASN A 135 13.86 6.35 2.20
N VAL A 136 13.68 5.47 1.22
CA VAL A 136 14.73 4.96 0.35
C VAL A 136 14.19 4.78 -1.07
N MET A 137 15.10 4.64 -2.03
CA MET A 137 14.83 4.31 -3.42
C MET A 137 15.41 2.93 -3.73
N ALA A 138 14.66 2.12 -4.46
CA ALA A 138 15.12 0.83 -4.99
C ALA A 138 14.88 0.77 -6.51
N GLY A 139 15.68 -0.04 -7.22
CA GLY A 139 15.61 -0.20 -8.67
C GLY A 139 16.89 0.23 -9.42
N SER A 140 16.98 -0.14 -10.70
CA SER A 140 18.16 0.05 -11.54
C SER A 140 18.62 1.51 -11.70
N ARG A 141 17.70 2.47 -11.54
CA ARG A 141 17.94 3.92 -11.64
C ARG A 141 17.85 4.63 -10.31
N ALA A 142 17.61 3.92 -9.20
CA ALA A 142 17.48 4.50 -7.87
C ALA A 142 18.73 5.32 -7.46
N GLN A 143 19.93 4.80 -7.71
CA GLN A 143 21.16 5.53 -7.42
C GLN A 143 21.23 6.86 -8.17
N ASN A 144 20.86 6.88 -9.46
CA ASN A 144 20.89 8.11 -10.26
C ASN A 144 19.81 9.09 -9.80
N ALA A 145 18.63 8.59 -9.39
CA ALA A 145 17.52 9.40 -8.92
C ALA A 145 17.86 10.20 -7.64
N ILE A 146 18.73 9.69 -6.77
CA ILE A 146 19.10 10.38 -5.52
C ILE A 146 20.30 11.33 -5.66
N ARG A 147 21.11 11.19 -6.72
CA ARG A 147 22.37 11.94 -6.87
C ARG A 147 22.17 13.45 -6.90
N GLY A 148 21.09 13.92 -7.53
CA GLY A 148 20.78 15.35 -7.61
C GLY A 148 20.54 16.02 -6.24
N TYR A 149 20.20 15.24 -5.22
CA TYR A 149 19.95 15.75 -3.87
C TYR A 149 21.21 15.76 -2.99
N ALA A 150 22.31 15.12 -3.44
CA ALA A 150 23.56 15.06 -2.69
C ALA A 150 24.40 16.30 -2.96
N HIS A 151 24.12 17.39 -2.25
CA HIS A 151 24.88 18.62 -2.26
C HIS A 151 25.09 19.17 -0.83
N ASP A 152 26.09 20.01 -0.65
CA ASP A 152 26.44 20.65 0.63
C ASP A 152 26.67 19.64 1.77
N ASP A 153 25.80 19.66 2.78
CA ASP A 153 25.83 18.80 3.95
C ASP A 153 25.09 17.47 3.74
N HIS A 154 24.59 17.21 2.54
CA HIS A 154 23.92 15.96 2.20
C HIS A 154 24.83 15.00 1.44
N VAL A 155 24.71 13.71 1.77
CA VAL A 155 25.39 12.61 1.10
C VAL A 155 24.40 11.60 0.55
N ALA A 156 24.71 11.10 -0.65
CA ALA A 156 24.08 9.90 -1.18
C ALA A 156 24.67 8.68 -0.48
N VAL A 157 23.81 7.79 0.01
CA VAL A 157 24.22 6.55 0.67
C VAL A 157 23.57 5.34 0.01
N LYS A 158 24.28 4.22 0.06
CA LYS A 158 23.80 2.88 -0.31
C LYS A 158 23.73 2.01 0.93
N MET A 159 22.68 1.22 1.02
CA MET A 159 22.42 0.23 2.08
C MET A 159 21.99 -1.09 1.43
N ARG A 160 22.01 -2.18 2.20
CA ARG A 160 21.45 -3.47 1.80
C ARG A 160 20.10 -3.67 2.47
N LEU A 161 19.09 -4.10 1.71
CA LEU A 161 17.74 -4.34 2.27
C LEU A 161 17.73 -5.40 3.37
N GLY A 162 18.52 -6.46 3.20
CA GLY A 162 18.64 -7.55 4.18
C GLY A 162 19.05 -7.07 5.57
N ASP A 163 19.88 -6.03 5.67
CA ASP A 163 20.33 -5.51 6.96
C ASP A 163 19.17 -4.91 7.79
N PHE A 164 18.08 -4.50 7.13
CA PHE A 164 16.84 -4.09 7.78
C PHE A 164 15.99 -5.31 8.13
N LEU A 165 15.79 -6.22 7.17
CA LEU A 165 14.91 -7.38 7.31
C LEU A 165 15.40 -8.34 8.41
N GLU A 166 16.72 -8.59 8.47
CA GLU A 166 17.38 -9.39 9.51
C GLU A 166 17.18 -8.82 10.92
N LYS A 167 16.87 -7.52 11.02
CA LYS A 167 16.58 -6.83 12.29
C LYS A 167 15.08 -6.71 12.57
N GLY A 168 14.21 -7.32 11.75
CA GLY A 168 12.75 -7.24 11.90
C GLY A 168 12.11 -6.05 11.18
N GLY A 169 12.84 -5.37 10.30
CA GLY A 169 12.30 -4.32 9.44
C GLY A 169 11.27 -4.85 8.44
N LYS A 170 10.36 -3.97 8.02
CA LYS A 170 9.32 -4.22 7.01
C LYS A 170 9.40 -3.17 5.91
N VAL A 171 8.98 -3.53 4.71
CA VAL A 171 9.00 -2.66 3.52
C VAL A 171 7.59 -2.23 3.16
N TYR A 172 7.41 -0.93 2.92
CA TYR A 172 6.15 -0.33 2.50
C TYR A 172 6.37 0.52 1.26
N ALA A 173 5.38 0.60 0.38
CA ALA A 173 5.41 1.56 -0.71
C ALA A 173 5.26 2.97 -0.14
N ASP A 174 6.14 3.89 -0.53
CA ASP A 174 6.03 5.31 -0.20
C ASP A 174 5.09 5.99 -1.20
N THR A 175 3.91 6.38 -0.73
CA THR A 175 2.88 7.03 -1.57
C THR A 175 2.92 8.57 -1.47
N SER A 176 3.90 9.12 -0.76
CA SER A 176 4.09 10.57 -0.64
C SER A 176 5.16 11.13 -1.59
N SER A 177 5.92 10.27 -2.26
CA SER A 177 6.92 10.69 -3.24
C SER A 177 6.28 11.21 -4.53
N VAL A 178 6.73 12.37 -5.00
CA VAL A 178 6.37 12.94 -6.32
C VAL A 178 7.04 12.16 -7.46
N ILE A 179 8.12 11.43 -7.17
CA ILE A 179 8.81 10.59 -8.14
C ILE A 179 8.02 9.29 -8.27
N THR A 180 7.10 9.26 -9.24
CA THR A 180 6.57 8.03 -9.82
C THR A 180 7.58 7.46 -10.80
N GLY A 181 8.81 7.23 -10.33
CA GLY A 181 9.73 6.38 -11.07
C GLY A 181 9.09 4.99 -11.05
N GLY A 182 8.85 4.40 -12.21
CA GLY A 182 8.33 3.04 -12.30
C GLY A 182 9.25 2.03 -11.59
N GLU A 183 9.21 0.77 -12.02
CA GLU A 183 10.03 -0.29 -11.42
C GLU A 183 11.54 0.03 -11.41
N GLU A 184 12.00 0.92 -12.28
CA GLU A 184 13.39 1.37 -12.37
C GLU A 184 13.84 2.24 -11.17
N ALA A 185 12.93 2.97 -10.51
CA ALA A 185 13.27 3.83 -9.37
C ALA A 185 12.04 4.02 -8.47
N SER A 186 11.77 3.02 -7.64
CA SER A 186 10.59 2.98 -6.77
C SER A 186 10.89 3.54 -5.37
N PRO A 187 10.08 4.49 -4.88
CA PRO A 187 10.20 5.03 -3.54
C PRO A 187 9.58 4.07 -2.51
N LEU A 188 10.32 3.80 -1.44
CA LEU A 188 9.96 2.86 -0.38
C LEU A 188 10.19 3.47 1.00
N ILE A 189 9.39 3.02 1.98
CA ILE A 189 9.64 3.20 3.40
C ILE A 189 10.07 1.85 3.98
N VAL A 190 11.24 1.79 4.59
CA VAL A 190 11.73 0.59 5.27
C VAL A 190 11.84 0.88 6.76
N THR A 191 11.14 0.09 7.59
CA THR A 191 11.23 0.23 9.05
C THR A 191 12.52 -0.38 9.58
N LEU A 192 12.97 0.16 10.70
CA LEU A 192 14.12 -0.31 11.45
C LEU A 192 13.81 -0.18 12.94
N PRO A 193 13.73 -1.28 13.70
CA PRO A 193 13.35 -1.21 15.11
C PRO A 193 14.19 -0.24 15.93
N LYS A 194 13.56 0.40 16.91
CA LYS A 194 14.19 1.46 17.71
C LYS A 194 15.50 0.95 18.35
N GLY A 195 16.55 1.76 18.26
CA GLY A 195 17.88 1.43 18.77
C GLY A 195 18.75 0.63 17.81
N GLN A 196 18.20 0.12 16.70
CA GLN A 196 18.96 -0.51 15.65
C GLN A 196 19.55 0.50 14.67
N LYS A 197 20.68 0.12 14.06
CA LYS A 197 21.33 0.85 12.96
C LYS A 197 21.76 -0.14 11.87
N VAL A 198 21.79 0.32 10.62
CA VAL A 198 22.31 -0.43 9.47
C VAL A 198 23.59 0.20 8.94
N PRO A 199 24.55 -0.57 8.40
CA PRO A 199 25.72 -0.02 7.75
C PRO A 199 25.34 0.71 6.45
N VAL A 200 26.13 1.74 6.10
CA VAL A 200 25.95 2.50 4.87
C VAL A 200 27.27 2.73 4.16
N GLU A 201 27.23 2.71 2.83
CA GLU A 201 28.32 3.12 1.96
C GLU A 201 28.00 4.52 1.42
N ILE A 202 28.87 5.50 1.64
CA ILE A 202 28.74 6.83 1.04
C ILE A 202 29.13 6.72 -0.43
N ILE A 203 28.24 7.17 -1.32
CA ILE A 203 28.47 7.17 -2.77
C ILE A 203 29.23 8.45 -3.12
N PRO A 204 30.44 8.36 -3.70
CA PRO A 204 31.20 9.54 -4.09
C PRO A 204 30.43 10.38 -5.09
N THR A 205 30.42 11.70 -4.89
CA THR A 205 29.86 12.64 -5.88
C THR A 205 30.95 13.04 -6.88
N HIS A 206 30.55 13.56 -8.05
CA HIS A 206 31.51 13.90 -9.12
C HIS A 206 32.56 14.95 -8.70
N ASN A 207 32.25 15.76 -7.67
CA ASN A 207 33.16 16.76 -7.11
C ASN A 207 34.24 16.18 -6.19
N ASP A 208 34.06 14.95 -5.68
CA ASP A 208 35.07 14.32 -4.81
C ASP A 208 36.26 13.76 -5.61
N LYS A 209 36.07 13.51 -6.92
CA LYS A 209 37.12 12.97 -7.79
C LYS A 209 38.13 14.01 -8.28
N SER A 210 37.84 15.32 -8.18
CA SER A 210 38.77 16.37 -8.63
C SER A 210 39.87 16.71 -7.63
N ASN A 211 39.75 16.28 -6.36
CA ASN A 211 40.73 16.61 -5.31
C ASN A 211 41.83 15.55 -5.09
N ASN A 212 41.74 14.37 -5.70
CA ASN A 212 42.76 13.32 -5.56
C ASN A 212 43.87 13.35 -6.64
N GLY A 213 43.98 14.44 -7.40
CA GLY A 213 44.93 14.57 -8.52
C GLY A 213 46.08 15.57 -8.34
N ARG A 214 46.28 16.13 -7.14
CA ARG A 214 47.39 17.05 -6.86
C ARG A 214 48.04 16.72 -5.52
N GLY A 215 48.98 15.79 -5.56
CA GLY A 215 49.99 15.53 -4.53
C GLY A 215 51.32 15.27 -5.23
#